data_AF-A0A7I4YQK9-F1
#
_entry.id   AF-A0A7I4YQK9-F1
#
_cell.length_a   1.000
_cell.length_b   1.000
_cell.length_c   1.000
_cell.angle_alpha   90.00
_cell.angle_beta   90.00
_cell.angle_gamma   90.00
#
_symmetry.space_group_name_H-M   'P 1'
#
loop_
_entity.id
_entity.type
_entity.pdbx_description
1 polymer ?
#
loop_
_entity_poly.entity_id
_entity_poly.type
_entity_poly.pdbx_seq_one_letter_code
_entity_poly.pdbx_strand_id
1 'polypeptide(L)' 'MFFYLICTLVLLNTFTSKAEPCVDKAAETRAGERFCLFMQTPQAEDNEPPCITPNYHAIAKEYCAKSCGLCE' A
#
# COMPACT_ATOMS: atom_id res chain seq x y z
N MET A 1 39.42 -19.07 -7.97
CA MET A 1 39.03 -17.73 -7.47
C MET A 1 37.93 -17.06 -8.31
N PHE A 2 37.82 -17.36 -9.62
CA PHE A 2 36.77 -16.81 -10.49
C PHE A 2 35.34 -17.30 -10.15
N PHE A 3 35.20 -18.55 -9.66
CA PHE A 3 33.90 -19.13 -9.32
C PHE A 3 33.18 -18.43 -8.15
N TYR A 4 33.91 -17.84 -7.20
CA TYR A 4 33.30 -17.16 -6.05
C TYR A 4 32.58 -15.85 -6.44
N LEU A 5 33.08 -15.15 -7.47
CA LEU A 5 32.48 -13.89 -7.95
C LEU A 5 31.13 -14.12 -8.63
N ILE A 6 30.96 -15.26 -9.30
CA ILE A 6 29.70 -15.60 -9.97
C ILE A 6 28.61 -15.90 -8.92
N CYS A 7 28.96 -16.62 -7.85
CA CYS A 7 28.03 -16.90 -6.75
C CYS A 7 27.54 -15.62 -6.05
N THR A 8 28.40 -14.61 -5.86
CA THR A 8 27.98 -13.33 -5.26
C THR A 8 27.03 -12.51 -6.13
N LEU A 9 27.17 -12.57 -7.46
CA LEU A 9 26.29 -11.87 -8.41
C LEU A 9 24.88 -12.47 -8.48
N VAL A 10 24.75 -13.79 -8.28
CA VAL A 10 23.45 -14.47 -8.23
C VAL A 10 22.72 -14.16 -6.93
N LEU A 11 23.43 -14.06 -5.80
CA LEU A 11 22.85 -13.70 -4.49
C LEU A 11 22.37 -12.25 -4.40
N LEU A 12 22.95 -11.32 -5.18
CA LEU A 12 22.49 -9.93 -5.25
C LEU A 12 21.17 -9.77 -6.02
N ASN A 13 20.86 -10.68 -6.95
CA ASN A 13 19.63 -10.61 -7.75
C ASN A 13 18.39 -11.16 -7.03
N THR A 14 18.54 -11.95 -5.96
CA THR A 14 17.40 -12.51 -5.22
C THR A 14 16.77 -11.54 -4.23
N PHE A 15 17.38 -10.36 -3.99
CA PHE A 15 16.87 -9.36 -3.06
C PHE A 15 16.10 -8.21 -3.70
N THR A 16 15.86 -8.24 -5.02
CA THR A 16 14.86 -7.35 -5.62
C THR A 16 13.47 -7.96 -5.45
N SER A 17 13.09 -8.20 -4.20
CA SER A 17 11.68 -8.36 -3.85
C SER A 17 11.06 -7.00 -4.12
N LYS A 18 10.43 -6.89 -5.29
CA LYS A 18 9.76 -5.70 -5.79
C LYS A 18 8.64 -5.39 -4.80
N ALA A 19 8.97 -4.66 -3.73
CA ALA A 19 7.96 -4.13 -2.83
C ALA A 19 7.03 -3.30 -3.72
N GLU A 20 5.75 -3.69 -3.77
CA GLU A 20 4.78 -2.91 -4.51
C GLU A 20 4.86 -1.47 -3.98
N PRO A 21 4.98 -0.46 -4.86
CA PRO A 21 5.10 0.92 -4.40
C PRO A 21 3.89 1.25 -3.53
N CYS A 22 4.14 1.70 -2.30
CA CYS A 22 3.10 2.12 -1.37
C CYS A 22 2.47 3.43 -1.88
N VAL A 23 1.46 3.29 -2.73
CA VAL A 23 0.74 4.40 -3.38
C VAL A 23 -0.76 4.18 -3.30
N ASP A 24 -1.50 5.29 -3.21
CA ASP A 24 -2.96 5.27 -3.30
C ASP A 24 -3.37 5.13 -4.77
N LYS A 25 -3.77 3.92 -5.18
CA LYS A 25 -4.22 3.65 -6.57
C LYS A 25 -5.45 4.49 -6.94
N ALA A 26 -6.32 4.81 -6.00
CA ALA A 26 -7.47 5.67 -6.26
C ALA A 26 -7.06 7.14 -6.50
N ALA A 27 -5.92 7.60 -6.00
CA ALA A 27 -5.48 8.99 -6.12
C ALA A 27 -5.07 9.40 -7.55
N GLU A 28 -5.11 8.50 -8.53
CA GLU A 28 -4.93 8.84 -9.96
C GLU A 28 -6.02 9.79 -10.50
N THR A 29 -7.15 9.91 -9.80
CA THR A 29 -8.25 10.80 -10.15
C THR A 29 -8.66 11.70 -8.98
N ARG A 30 -9.16 12.90 -9.27
CA ARG A 30 -9.75 13.80 -8.25
C ARG A 30 -10.86 13.14 -7.43
N ALA A 31 -11.62 12.22 -8.04
CA ALA A 31 -12.67 11.49 -7.36
C ALA A 31 -12.09 10.49 -6.36
N GLY A 32 -11.03 9.78 -6.74
CA GLY A 32 -10.40 8.81 -5.87
C GLY A 32 -9.51 9.43 -4.78
N GLU A 33 -8.93 10.62 -5.00
CA GLU A 33 -8.34 11.41 -3.89
C GLU A 33 -9.38 11.74 -2.81
N ARG A 34 -10.57 12.19 -3.22
CA ARG A 34 -11.69 12.44 -2.29
C ARG A 34 -12.16 11.17 -1.59
N PHE A 35 -12.12 10.04 -2.29
CA PHE A 35 -12.44 8.75 -1.71
C PHE A 35 -11.44 8.33 -0.64
N CYS A 36 -10.14 8.51 -0.87
CA CYS A 36 -9.14 8.20 0.16
C CYS A 36 -9.21 9.17 1.36
N LEU A 37 -9.55 10.44 1.15
CA LEU A 37 -9.87 11.38 2.23
C LEU A 37 -11.10 10.92 3.04
N PHE A 38 -12.17 10.50 2.35
CA PHE A 38 -13.36 9.94 3.00
C PHE A 38 -13.02 8.70 3.83
N MET A 39 -12.14 7.82 3.33
CA MET A 39 -11.70 6.63 4.04
C MET A 39 -10.96 6.93 5.36
N GLN A 40 -10.22 8.04 5.41
CA GLN A 40 -9.53 8.50 6.62
C GLN A 40 -10.43 9.27 7.59
N THR A 41 -11.59 9.75 7.14
CA THR A 41 -12.43 10.64 7.94
C THR A 41 -13.40 9.80 8.78
N PRO A 42 -13.43 9.97 10.12
CA PRO A 42 -14.40 9.30 10.98
C PRO A 42 -15.84 9.58 10.54
N GLN A 43 -16.64 8.53 10.41
CA GLN A 43 -18.06 8.65 10.08
C GLN A 43 -18.90 8.74 11.37
N ALA A 44 -20.00 9.48 11.31
CA ALA A 44 -20.86 9.73 12.47
C ALA A 44 -21.56 8.47 13.03
N GLU A 45 -21.68 7.40 12.22
CA GLU A 45 -22.30 6.13 12.66
C GLU A 45 -21.40 5.34 13.63
N ASP A 46 -20.12 5.19 13.30
CA ASP A 46 -19.20 4.32 14.06
C ASP A 46 -18.14 5.08 14.86
N ASN A 47 -18.02 6.41 14.69
CA ASN A 47 -16.90 7.24 15.17
C ASN A 47 -15.51 6.75 14.73
N GLU A 48 -15.46 5.74 13.86
CA GLU A 48 -14.25 5.16 13.31
C GLU A 48 -14.10 5.53 11.84
N PRO A 49 -12.87 5.79 11.36
CA PRO A 49 -12.63 6.00 9.94
C PRO A 49 -12.85 4.69 9.17
N PRO A 50 -13.45 4.74 7.96
CA PRO A 50 -13.68 3.54 7.16
C PRO A 50 -12.42 2.68 6.96
N CYS A 51 -11.22 3.27 6.89
CA CYS A 51 -9.94 2.56 6.80
C CYS A 51 -9.77 1.40 7.81
N ILE A 52 -10.33 1.53 9.03
CA ILE A 52 -10.17 0.53 10.11
C ILE A 52 -11.38 -0.39 10.27
N THR A 53 -12.49 -0.05 9.61
CA THR A 53 -13.71 -0.87 9.67
C THR A 53 -13.56 -2.10 8.75
N PRO A 54 -14.03 -3.29 9.17
CA PRO A 54 -13.82 -4.53 8.42
C PRO A 54 -14.48 -4.51 7.03
N ASN A 55 -15.56 -3.74 6.86
CA ASN A 55 -16.28 -3.62 5.58
C ASN A 55 -15.46 -2.89 4.51
N TYR A 56 -14.61 -1.95 4.92
CA TYR A 56 -13.86 -1.10 4.01
C TYR A 56 -12.35 -1.37 4.04
N HIS A 57 -11.86 -2.17 4.99
CA HIS A 57 -10.44 -2.49 5.13
C HIS A 57 -9.81 -3.10 3.87
N ALA A 58 -10.50 -4.03 3.20
CA ALA A 58 -10.01 -4.63 1.96
C ALA A 58 -9.87 -3.59 0.83
N ILE A 59 -10.86 -2.70 0.71
CA ILE A 59 -10.90 -1.63 -0.30
C ILE A 59 -9.82 -0.58 0.02
N ALA A 60 -9.70 -0.20 1.28
CA ALA A 60 -8.67 0.70 1.77
C ALA A 60 -7.27 0.15 1.48
N LYS A 61 -7.02 -1.13 1.74
CA LYS A 61 -5.74 -1.79 1.46
C LYS A 61 -5.40 -1.86 -0.02
N GLU A 62 -6.39 -1.96 -0.90
CA GLU A 62 -6.15 -2.05 -2.34
C GLU A 62 -5.97 -0.67 -2.98
N TYR A 63 -6.80 0.31 -2.60
CA TYR A 63 -6.94 1.57 -3.33
C TYR A 63 -6.39 2.79 -2.59
N CYS A 64 -6.40 2.78 -1.26
CA CYS A 64 -6.01 3.90 -0.40
C CYS A 64 -4.97 3.46 0.63
N ALA A 65 -4.10 2.52 0.26
CA ALA A 65 -3.19 1.85 1.19
C ALA A 65 -2.26 2.83 1.89
N LYS A 66 -1.74 3.82 1.17
CA LYS A 66 -0.83 4.83 1.70
C LYS A 66 -1.59 5.80 2.61
N SER A 67 -2.72 6.29 2.14
CA SER A 67 -3.62 7.16 2.89
C SER A 67 -4.08 6.51 4.20
N CYS A 68 -4.42 5.23 4.19
CA CYS A 68 -4.85 4.50 5.37
C CYS A 68 -3.68 3.94 6.22
N GLY A 69 -2.41 4.15 5.83
CA GLY A 69 -1.25 3.61 6.56
C GLY A 69 -1.17 2.08 6.56
N LEU A 70 -1.68 1.43 5.52
CA LEU A 70 -1.76 -0.03 5.36
C LEU A 70 -0.62 -0.61 4.53
N CYS A 71 0.36 0.22 4.11
CA CYS A 71 1.58 -0.20 3.44
C CYS A 71 2.80 0.56 3.98
N GLU A 72 3.98 -0.07 3.90
CA GLU A 72 5.30 0.47 4.27
C GLU A 72 6.22 0.57 3.05
#